data_AF-A0A2V1IZL3-F1
#
_entry.id   AF-A0A2V1IZL3-F1
#
_cell.length_a   1.000
_cell.length_b   1.000
_cell.length_c   1.000
_cell.angle_alpha   90.00
_cell.angle_beta   90.00
_cell.angle_gamma   90.00
#
_symmetry.space_group_name_H-M   'P 1'
#
loop_
_entity.id
_entity.type
_entity.pdbx_description
1 polymer ?
#
loop_
_entity_poly.entity_id
_entity_poly.type
_entity_poly.pdbx_seq_one_letter_code
_entity_poly.pdbx_strand_id
1 'polypeptide(L)'
;MRNPLILAASMTAAAATASTPVMGWSSFRVDISDSLIIRQAEALVSTGLSDAGYDHINVDDGFFGHRAADGRMQPHPTRFPGGMKRVAERIHSLELNAGLYSYAEAVTCGSIWDNDTIGRKNIHSPLRSRTAGTCRSARSCRATARHHHIAISPAGPHLKPSFHLPERP
;
A
#
# COMPACT_ATOMS: atom_id res chain seq x y z
N MET A 1 -37.38 0.27 -53.60
CA MET A 1 -37.74 0.36 -52.17
C MET A 1 -36.57 -0.20 -51.37
N ARG A 2 -35.89 0.62 -50.55
CA ARG A 2 -34.68 0.23 -49.81
C ARG A 2 -35.08 -0.35 -48.45
N ASN A 3 -34.72 -1.60 -48.21
CA ASN A 3 -34.96 -2.32 -46.96
C ASN A 3 -33.81 -2.01 -45.99
N PRO A 4 -34.03 -1.41 -44.80
CA PRO A 4 -32.93 -1.21 -43.87
C PRO A 4 -32.74 -2.49 -43.05
N LEU A 5 -31.62 -3.18 -43.24
CA LEU A 5 -31.12 -4.14 -42.27
C LEU A 5 -30.77 -3.37 -40.99
N ILE A 6 -31.57 -3.57 -39.94
CA ILE A 6 -31.23 -3.12 -38.59
C ILE A 6 -30.21 -4.13 -38.04
N LEU A 7 -28.96 -3.70 -37.93
CA LEU A 7 -27.91 -4.43 -37.23
C LEU A 7 -28.13 -4.28 -35.72
N ALA A 8 -28.72 -5.28 -35.08
CA ALA A 8 -28.85 -5.31 -33.62
C ALA A 8 -27.47 -5.63 -33.01
N ALA A 9 -26.75 -4.62 -32.55
CA ALA A 9 -25.57 -4.80 -31.73
C ALA A 9 -26.00 -5.31 -30.34
N SER A 10 -25.70 -6.57 -30.03
CA SER A 10 -25.85 -7.08 -28.66
C SER A 10 -24.77 -6.47 -27.78
N MET A 11 -25.14 -5.55 -26.90
CA MET A 11 -24.28 -5.11 -25.80
C MET A 11 -24.27 -6.19 -24.73
N THR A 12 -23.25 -7.04 -24.72
CA THR A 12 -22.96 -7.86 -23.55
C THR A 12 -22.42 -6.92 -22.47
N ALA A 13 -23.28 -6.52 -21.54
CA ALA A 13 -22.84 -5.83 -20.34
C ALA A 13 -21.97 -6.79 -19.54
N ALA A 14 -20.66 -6.59 -19.54
CA ALA A 14 -19.77 -7.25 -18.60
C ALA A 14 -20.17 -6.74 -17.21
N ALA A 15 -20.88 -7.58 -16.45
CA ALA A 15 -21.15 -7.30 -15.05
C ALA A 15 -19.80 -7.16 -14.36
N ALA A 16 -19.48 -5.95 -13.93
CA ALA A 16 -18.33 -5.72 -13.05
C ALA A 16 -18.60 -6.53 -11.78
N THR A 17 -17.89 -7.64 -11.60
CA THR A 17 -17.88 -8.36 -10.33
C THR A 17 -17.37 -7.38 -9.28
N ALA A 18 -18.26 -6.88 -8.42
CA ALA A 18 -17.86 -6.03 -7.32
C ALA A 18 -16.84 -6.81 -6.48
N SER A 19 -15.61 -6.32 -6.41
CA SER A 19 -14.57 -6.88 -5.57
C SER A 19 -15.06 -6.86 -4.12
N THR A 20 -14.98 -8.00 -3.43
CA THR A 20 -15.25 -8.08 -1.99
C THR A 20 -14.37 -7.09 -1.24
N PRO A 21 -14.81 -6.56 -0.08
CA PRO A 21 -13.96 -5.72 0.76
C PRO A 21 -12.64 -6.40 1.10
N VAL A 22 -11.56 -5.63 1.16
CA VAL A 22 -10.26 -6.11 1.65
C VAL A 22 -10.38 -6.38 3.15
N MET A 23 -9.97 -7.57 3.59
CA MET A 23 -9.96 -7.95 5.00
C MET A 23 -8.53 -8.12 5.49
N GLY A 24 -8.27 -7.69 6.72
CA GLY A 24 -6.93 -7.73 7.27
C GLY A 24 -6.83 -7.06 8.62
N TRP A 25 -5.59 -6.78 9.01
CA TRP A 25 -5.23 -6.11 10.24
C TRP A 25 -4.42 -4.87 9.94
N SER A 26 -4.63 -3.81 10.71
CA SER A 26 -3.80 -2.61 10.67
C SER A 26 -3.21 -2.36 12.05
N SER A 27 -1.92 -2.02 12.10
CA SER A 27 -1.43 -1.29 13.26
C SER A 27 -2.08 0.10 13.30
N PHE A 28 -1.87 0.85 14.38
CA PHE A 28 -2.38 2.20 14.49
C PHE A 28 -1.44 3.05 15.34
N ARG A 29 -1.16 4.28 14.90
CA ARG A 29 -0.24 5.21 15.55
C ARG A 29 1.18 4.65 15.65
N VAL A 30 2.01 5.27 16.49
CA VAL A 30 3.48 5.21 16.38
C VAL A 30 4.16 4.17 17.29
N ASP A 31 3.42 3.52 18.19
CA ASP A 31 3.98 2.47 19.07
C ASP A 31 4.04 1.12 18.34
N ILE A 32 4.88 1.09 17.30
CA ILE A 32 5.07 -0.06 16.42
C ILE A 32 6.55 -0.39 16.25
N SER A 33 6.83 -1.64 15.92
CA SER A 33 8.17 -2.10 15.57
C SER A 33 8.10 -3.23 14.56
N ASP A 34 9.22 -3.50 13.88
CA ASP A 34 9.36 -4.64 12.97
C ASP A 34 8.92 -5.96 13.61
N SER A 35 9.35 -6.21 14.85
CA SER A 35 9.01 -7.42 15.60
C SER A 35 7.52 -7.48 15.95
N LEU A 36 6.89 -6.35 16.27
CA LEU A 36 5.48 -6.31 16.61
C LEU A 36 4.61 -6.59 15.38
N ILE A 37 4.93 -5.96 14.24
CA ILE A 37 4.21 -6.19 12.98
C ILE A 37 4.35 -7.66 12.54
N ILE A 38 5.55 -8.24 12.67
CA ILE A 38 5.78 -9.65 12.35
C ILE A 38 4.94 -10.57 13.27
N ARG A 39 4.90 -10.31 14.58
CA ARG A 39 4.07 -11.08 15.52
C ARG A 39 2.58 -10.96 15.21
N GLN A 40 2.10 -9.80 14.78
CA GLN A 40 0.72 -9.62 14.33
C GLN A 40 0.43 -10.47 13.08
N ALA A 41 1.34 -10.48 12.09
CA ALA A 41 1.22 -11.34 10.91
C ALA A 41 1.18 -12.84 11.27
N GLU A 42 2.06 -13.27 12.17
CA GLU A 42 2.07 -14.67 12.67
C GLU A 42 0.79 -15.01 13.45
N ALA A 43 0.21 -14.05 14.17
CA ALA A 43 -1.05 -14.23 14.87
C ALA A 43 -2.22 -14.43 13.89
N LEU A 44 -2.26 -13.71 12.76
CA LEU A 44 -3.32 -13.91 11.75
C LEU A 44 -3.34 -15.36 11.23
N VAL A 45 -2.17 -15.94 10.99
CA VAL A 45 -2.05 -17.34 10.55
C VAL A 45 -2.36 -18.32 11.68
N SER A 46 -1.69 -18.18 12.83
CA SER A 46 -1.82 -19.15 13.94
C SER A 46 -3.21 -19.19 14.59
N THR A 47 -4.00 -18.11 14.47
CA THR A 47 -5.39 -18.06 14.96
C THR A 47 -6.41 -18.52 13.92
N GLY A 48 -6.01 -18.77 12.67
CA GLY A 48 -6.91 -19.14 11.57
C GLY A 48 -7.66 -17.96 10.95
N LEU A 49 -7.31 -16.71 11.30
CA LEU A 49 -7.92 -15.52 10.68
C LEU A 49 -7.55 -15.40 9.20
N SER A 50 -6.34 -15.82 8.81
CA SER A 50 -5.95 -15.90 7.40
C SER A 50 -6.88 -16.81 6.60
N ASP A 51 -7.25 -17.96 7.18
CA ASP A 51 -8.13 -18.95 6.54
C ASP A 51 -9.58 -18.43 6.42
N ALA A 52 -9.97 -17.52 7.32
CA ALA A 52 -11.22 -16.77 7.24
C ALA A 52 -11.18 -15.59 6.24
N GLY A 53 -10.06 -15.38 5.56
CA GLY A 53 -9.88 -14.37 4.52
C GLY A 53 -9.22 -13.06 4.97
N TYR A 54 -8.72 -12.96 6.21
CA TYR A 54 -7.94 -11.81 6.66
C TYR A 54 -6.50 -11.96 6.17
N ASP A 55 -6.23 -11.50 4.96
CA ASP A 55 -4.96 -11.74 4.26
C ASP A 55 -4.08 -10.50 4.16
N HIS A 56 -4.49 -9.34 4.69
CA HIS A 56 -3.69 -8.10 4.65
C HIS A 56 -3.13 -7.69 6.02
N ILE A 57 -1.87 -7.26 6.06
CA ILE A 57 -1.21 -6.59 7.19
C ILE A 57 -0.83 -5.18 6.77
N ASN A 58 -1.51 -4.16 7.30
CA ASN A 58 -1.21 -2.76 7.04
C ASN A 58 -0.35 -2.15 8.17
N VAL A 59 0.80 -1.58 7.78
CA VAL A 59 1.68 -0.84 8.68
C VAL A 59 1.31 0.63 8.62
N ASP A 60 0.76 1.14 9.72
CA ASP A 60 0.27 2.51 9.88
C ASP A 60 1.40 3.50 10.19
N ASP A 61 1.09 4.63 10.80
CA ASP A 61 2.06 5.69 11.10
C ASP A 61 3.20 5.21 12.01
N GLY A 62 4.28 5.98 12.08
CA GLY A 62 5.45 5.66 12.92
C GLY A 62 6.47 4.70 12.30
N PHE A 63 6.20 4.16 11.11
CA PHE A 63 7.23 3.47 10.33
C PHE A 63 8.24 4.43 9.69
N PHE A 64 7.85 5.68 9.45
CA PHE A 64 8.65 6.65 8.71
C PHE A 64 9.78 7.23 9.59
N GLY A 65 10.99 7.27 9.03
CA GLY A 65 12.17 7.84 9.68
C GLY A 65 12.60 9.17 9.07
N HIS A 66 12.96 9.13 7.78
CA HIS A 66 13.43 10.31 7.05
C HIS A 66 13.28 10.13 5.55
N ARG A 67 13.55 11.19 4.78
CA ARG A 67 13.67 11.12 3.33
C ARG A 67 15.14 11.23 2.92
N ALA A 68 15.62 10.27 2.15
CA ALA A 68 16.96 10.33 1.57
C ALA A 68 17.04 11.45 0.51
N ALA A 69 18.27 11.85 0.15
CA ALA A 69 18.51 12.93 -0.82
C ALA A 69 17.89 12.67 -2.21
N ASP A 70 17.70 11.41 -2.58
CA ASP A 70 17.04 10.97 -3.81
C ASP A 70 15.50 10.96 -3.72
N GLY A 71 14.94 11.42 -2.60
CA GLY A 71 13.51 11.49 -2.36
C GLY A 71 12.88 10.15 -1.94
N ARG A 72 13.65 9.13 -1.60
CA ARG A 72 13.06 7.88 -1.07
C ARG A 72 12.74 8.02 0.41
N MET A 73 11.59 7.50 0.81
CA MET A 73 11.24 7.33 2.22
C MET A 73 12.10 6.22 2.83
N GLN A 74 12.66 6.50 3.99
CA GLN A 74 13.47 5.59 4.77
C GLN A 74 12.74 5.25 6.07
N PRO A 75 12.78 3.98 6.49
CA PRO A 75 12.11 3.55 7.72
C PRO A 75 12.79 4.12 8.96
N HIS A 76 12.03 4.15 10.06
CA HIS A 76 12.53 4.59 11.36
C HIS A 76 13.65 3.65 11.83
N PRO A 77 14.88 4.16 12.08
CA PRO A 77 16.05 3.31 12.31
C PRO A 77 15.96 2.45 13.57
N THR A 78 15.28 2.95 14.63
CA THR A 78 15.10 2.19 15.89
C THR A 78 13.94 1.21 15.85
N ARG A 79 12.76 1.60 15.32
CA ARG A 79 11.58 0.74 15.26
C ARG A 79 11.69 -0.33 14.16
N PHE A 80 12.41 -0.02 13.10
CA PHE A 80 12.60 -0.88 11.93
C PHE A 80 14.09 -0.97 11.55
N PRO A 81 14.96 -1.52 12.42
CA PRO A 81 16.40 -1.60 12.18
C PRO A 81 16.77 -2.46 10.96
N GLY A 82 15.97 -3.48 10.65
CA GLY A 82 16.10 -4.27 9.41
C GLY A 82 15.38 -3.67 8.20
N GLY A 83 14.76 -2.51 8.37
CA GLY A 83 13.93 -1.83 7.38
C GLY A 83 12.64 -2.57 7.00
N MET A 84 11.82 -1.91 6.18
CA MET A 84 10.53 -2.48 5.74
C MET A 84 10.67 -3.68 4.81
N LYS A 85 11.81 -3.86 4.15
CA LYS A 85 12.04 -5.00 3.27
C LYS A 85 11.94 -6.32 4.03
N ARG A 86 12.63 -6.44 5.18
CA ARG A 86 12.59 -7.64 6.02
C ARG A 86 11.17 -7.94 6.53
N VAL A 87 10.44 -6.88 6.92
CA VAL A 87 9.05 -7.01 7.38
C VAL A 87 8.15 -7.51 6.24
N ALA A 88 8.23 -6.90 5.06
CA ALA A 88 7.45 -7.32 3.90
C ALA A 88 7.77 -8.75 3.47
N GLU A 89 9.05 -9.13 3.42
CA GLU A 89 9.47 -10.50 3.09
C GLU A 89 8.91 -11.52 4.09
N ARG A 90 8.89 -11.18 5.39
CA ARG A 90 8.29 -12.04 6.41
C ARG A 90 6.77 -12.16 6.23
N ILE A 91 6.06 -11.07 5.99
CA ILE A 91 4.61 -11.07 5.73
C ILE A 91 4.29 -11.93 4.50
N HIS A 92 5.01 -11.75 3.39
CA HIS A 92 4.81 -12.55 2.18
C HIS A 92 5.15 -14.04 2.38
N SER A 93 6.13 -14.37 3.25
CA SER A 93 6.44 -15.77 3.58
C SER A 93 5.31 -16.50 4.34
N LEU A 94 4.36 -15.75 4.88
CA LEU A 94 3.16 -16.25 5.56
C LEU A 94 1.94 -16.27 4.64
N GLU A 95 2.14 -16.06 3.32
CA GLU A 95 1.06 -15.94 2.32
C GLU A 95 0.12 -14.75 2.56
N LEU A 96 0.56 -13.76 3.34
CA LEU A 96 -0.16 -12.52 3.61
C LEU A 96 0.33 -11.38 2.71
N ASN A 97 -0.51 -10.36 2.51
CA ASN A 97 -0.25 -9.15 1.76
C ASN A 97 0.20 -8.01 2.68
N ALA A 98 1.31 -7.33 2.35
CA ALA A 98 1.80 -6.19 3.11
C ALA A 98 1.23 -4.86 2.60
N GLY A 99 0.74 -4.02 3.50
CA GLY A 99 0.26 -2.66 3.26
C GLY A 99 1.11 -1.61 3.99
N LEU A 100 1.18 -0.40 3.44
CA LEU A 100 1.90 0.72 4.05
C LEU A 100 1.08 2.01 4.01
N TYR A 101 1.05 2.72 5.14
CA TYR A 101 0.49 4.06 5.27
C TYR A 101 1.36 5.11 4.58
N SER A 102 0.72 6.14 4.03
CA SER A 102 1.38 7.35 3.56
C SER A 102 0.44 8.52 3.76
N TYR A 103 1.01 9.69 4.01
CA TYR A 103 0.28 10.95 4.03
C TYR A 103 0.70 11.84 2.85
N ALA A 104 -0.23 12.65 2.34
CA ALA A 104 0.01 13.48 1.17
C ALA A 104 0.75 14.79 1.47
N GLU A 105 0.91 15.12 2.76
CA GLU A 105 1.54 16.36 3.20
C GLU A 105 2.87 16.11 3.92
N ALA A 106 3.46 17.20 4.42
CA ALA A 106 4.78 17.19 5.00
C ALA A 106 4.87 16.63 6.42
N VAL A 107 3.74 16.36 7.09
CA VAL A 107 3.73 15.85 8.46
C VAL A 107 2.63 14.82 8.60
N THR A 108 2.95 13.66 9.17
CA THR A 108 1.96 12.60 9.39
C THR A 108 1.14 12.85 10.65
N CYS A 109 0.03 12.13 10.83
CA CYS A 109 -0.81 12.25 12.02
C CYS A 109 -0.03 12.01 13.32
N GLY A 110 0.85 11.01 13.35
CA GLY A 110 1.73 10.70 14.49
C GLY A 110 2.74 11.81 14.78
N SER A 111 3.17 12.56 13.77
CA SER A 111 4.01 13.74 13.99
C SER A 111 3.27 14.87 14.73
N ILE A 112 1.95 14.94 14.59
CA ILE A 112 1.08 15.98 15.19
C ILE A 112 0.56 15.52 16.55
N TRP A 113 -0.07 14.35 16.61
CA TRP A 113 -0.85 13.88 17.76
C TRP A 113 -0.06 12.98 18.71
N ASP A 114 1.01 12.35 18.23
CA ASP A 114 1.88 11.47 19.02
C ASP A 114 3.24 12.09 19.35
N ASN A 115 3.47 13.33 18.91
CA ASN A 115 4.75 14.02 19.04
C ASN A 115 5.93 13.20 18.49
N ASP A 116 5.72 12.48 17.38
CA ASP A 116 6.78 11.73 16.71
C ASP A 116 7.76 12.69 16.00
N THR A 117 8.80 13.06 16.73
CA THR A 117 9.76 14.08 16.29
C THR A 117 10.62 13.65 15.10
N ILE A 118 10.77 12.35 14.86
CA ILE A 118 11.54 11.84 13.73
C ILE A 118 10.71 11.97 12.46
N GLY A 119 9.40 11.70 12.54
CA GLY A 119 8.47 11.95 11.44
C GLY A 119 8.36 13.42 11.04
N ARG A 120 8.50 14.33 12.02
CA ARG A 120 8.37 15.79 11.83
C ARG A 120 9.56 16.45 11.13
N LYS A 121 10.79 15.97 11.35
CA LYS A 121 12.02 16.72 11.00
C LYS A 121 12.45 16.62 9.53
N ASN A 122 11.94 15.67 8.75
CA ASN A 122 12.63 15.20 7.55
C ASN A 122 11.78 15.17 6.25
N ILE A 123 10.68 15.92 6.18
CA ILE A 123 9.86 16.04 4.95
C ILE A 123 9.93 17.44 4.31
N HIS A 124 10.72 18.36 4.86
CA HIS A 124 11.03 19.64 4.20
C HIS A 124 11.96 19.45 2.99
N SER A 125 11.41 18.97 1.87
CA SER A 125 11.97 19.18 0.54
C SER A 125 10.92 19.90 -0.31
N PRO A 126 11.28 20.97 -1.05
CA PRO A 126 10.33 21.80 -1.79
C PRO A 126 9.91 21.11 -3.10
N LEU A 127 9.31 19.93 -3.01
CA LEU A 127 8.68 19.27 -4.15
C LEU A 127 7.17 19.39 -4.01
N ARG A 128 6.66 20.50 -4.53
CA ARG A 128 5.25 20.63 -4.93
C ARG A 128 4.87 19.39 -5.73
N SER A 129 3.85 18.68 -5.22
CA SER A 129 2.97 17.74 -5.92
C SER A 129 3.32 17.52 -7.39
N ARG A 130 4.17 16.54 -7.70
CA ARG A 130 4.24 15.91 -9.02
C ARG A 130 4.53 14.43 -8.88
N THR A 131 3.70 13.67 -9.58
CA THR A 131 3.77 12.22 -9.84
C THR A 131 3.54 11.32 -8.65
N ALA A 132 2.32 10.82 -8.65
CA ALA A 132 1.91 9.67 -7.92
C ALA A 132 2.69 8.42 -8.44
N GLY A 133 3.46 7.72 -7.60
CA GLY A 133 4.14 6.42 -7.92
C GLY A 133 3.51 5.15 -7.31
N THR A 134 3.35 4.08 -8.07
CA THR A 134 2.99 2.75 -7.52
C THR A 134 4.26 2.06 -7.00
N CYS A 135 4.19 1.44 -5.82
CA CYS A 135 5.26 0.61 -5.28
C CYS A 135 5.45 -0.63 -6.17
N ARG A 136 6.51 -0.64 -6.98
CA ARG A 136 6.85 -1.77 -7.86
C ARG A 136 7.92 -2.71 -7.30
N SER A 137 8.55 -2.38 -6.15
CA SER A 137 9.37 -3.33 -5.36
C SER A 137 9.73 -2.75 -3.99
N ALA A 138 10.16 -3.61 -3.05
CA ALA A 138 10.73 -3.26 -1.75
C ALA A 138 11.93 -2.29 -1.81
N ARG A 139 12.49 -2.10 -3.01
CA ARG A 139 13.56 -1.15 -3.30
C ARG A 139 13.09 0.12 -4.01
N SER A 140 11.81 0.46 -4.13
CA SER A 140 11.42 1.78 -4.65
C SER A 140 10.00 2.16 -4.24
N CYS A 141 9.83 2.63 -3.00
CA CYS A 141 8.61 3.35 -2.61
C CYS A 141 8.62 4.73 -3.27
N ARG A 142 8.12 4.83 -4.50
CA ARG A 142 7.74 6.11 -5.10
C ARG A 142 6.27 6.26 -4.78
N ALA A 143 5.87 7.25 -3.98
CA ALA A 143 4.51 7.33 -3.40
C ALA A 143 3.47 7.93 -4.37
N THR A 144 2.39 7.21 -4.62
CA THR A 144 1.17 7.63 -5.33
C THR A 144 0.19 8.11 -4.27
N ALA A 145 0.09 9.41 -4.06
CA ALA A 145 -0.89 9.99 -3.16
C ALA A 145 -2.29 9.98 -3.81
N ARG A 146 -3.08 8.97 -3.45
CA ARG A 146 -4.53 9.07 -3.18
C ARG A 146 -4.74 8.27 -1.89
N HIS A 147 -5.66 8.69 -1.02
CA HIS A 147 -5.93 8.10 0.30
C HIS A 147 -6.26 6.59 0.24
N HIS A 148 -5.25 5.77 0.02
CA HIS A 148 -5.37 4.33 -0.17
C HIS A 148 -4.13 3.66 0.41
N HIS A 149 -4.38 2.62 1.20
CA HIS A 149 -3.38 1.65 1.62
C HIS A 149 -2.55 1.21 0.41
N ILE A 150 -1.23 1.38 0.48
CA ILE A 150 -0.34 0.95 -0.60
C ILE A 150 -0.06 -0.53 -0.40
N ALA A 151 -0.68 -1.40 -1.21
CA ALA A 151 -0.31 -2.80 -1.27
C ALA A 151 1.11 -2.94 -1.84
N ILE A 152 2.00 -3.57 -1.10
CA ILE A 152 3.34 -3.96 -1.52
C ILE A 152 3.20 -5.32 -2.19
N SER A 153 2.90 -5.34 -3.48
CA SER A 153 2.84 -6.60 -4.25
C SER A 153 4.24 -7.17 -4.48
N PRO A 154 4.43 -8.50 -4.41
CA PRO A 154 5.67 -9.14 -4.83
C PRO A 154 5.86 -8.99 -6.35
N ALA A 155 7.10 -8.76 -6.78
CA ALA A 155 7.46 -8.76 -8.20
C ALA A 155 7.56 -10.22 -8.69
N GLY A 156 6.49 -10.77 -9.29
CA GLY A 156 6.45 -12.10 -9.91
C GLY A 156 6.07 -12.06 -11.40
N PRO A 157 6.53 -13.02 -12.23
CA PRO A 157 6.52 -12.93 -13.71
C PRO A 157 5.18 -13.22 -14.40
N HIS A 158 4.06 -13.33 -13.67
CA HIS A 158 2.76 -13.70 -14.23
C HIS A 158 1.63 -12.78 -13.80
N LEU A 159 1.69 -11.50 -14.19
CA LEU A 159 0.52 -10.62 -14.22
C LEU A 159 0.55 -9.85 -15.54
N LYS A 160 -0.28 -10.28 -16.51
CA LYS A 160 -0.56 -9.46 -17.69
C LYS A 160 -1.21 -8.15 -17.22
N PRO A 161 -0.73 -6.97 -17.65
CA PRO A 161 -1.30 -5.70 -17.24
C PRO A 161 -2.60 -5.47 -18.03
N SER A 162 -3.73 -5.92 -17.50
CA SER A 162 -5.03 -5.44 -17.96
C SER A 162 -5.38 -4.17 -17.19
N PHE A 163 -4.86 -3.04 -17.67
CA PHE A 163 -5.36 -1.71 -17.28
C PHE A 163 -5.93 -1.05 -18.55
N HIS A 164 -7.24 -1.15 -18.74
CA HIS A 164 -7.97 -0.29 -19.66
C HIS A 164 -8.34 0.97 -18.87
N LEU A 165 -7.61 2.06 -19.11
CA LEU A 165 -7.99 3.38 -18.60
C LEU A 165 -9.06 3.94 -19.54
N PRO A 166 -10.24 4.35 -19.06
CA PRO A 166 -11.12 5.17 -19.87
C PRO A 166 -10.46 6.54 -20.06
N GLU A 167 -10.19 6.91 -21.31
CA GLU A 167 -9.94 8.32 -21.65
C GLU A 167 -11.22 9.11 -21.34
N ARG A 168 -11.05 10.21 -20.60
CA ARG A 168 -12.14 11.16 -20.32
C ARG A 168 -11.98 12.39 -21.22
N PRO A 169 -13.12 13.02 -21.60
CA PRO A 169 -13.23 14.00 -22.68
C PRO A 169 -12.42 15.28 -22.46
#